data_AF-A0A7S1SFN3-F1
#
_entry.id   AF-A0A7S1SFN3-F1
#
_cell.length_a   1.000
_cell.length_b   1.000
_cell.length_c   1.000
_cell.angle_alpha   90.00
_cell.angle_beta   90.00
_cell.angle_gamma   90.00
#
_symmetry.space_group_name_H-M   'P 1'
#
loop_
_entity.id
_entity.type
_entity.pdbx_description
1 polymer ?
#
loop_
_entity_poly.entity_id
_entity_poly.type
_entity_poly.pdbx_seq_one_letter_code
_entity_poly.pdbx_strand_id
1 'polypeptide(L)'
;AGDKLAAVAGGAATAEAKEGLLEVTPTGIDRCGVSNTVSESSRTRTHCPAECPFYAEDARSTHFCTFSCVNASGCRSMNPMTLVPDKDMGICRGCRVAGCKRCSLDGTDKCIECRQGTDLRDGMCMAKSRVIWTAVYITAGVLVLTIICWLLNLKFRPVVNEFGVQHGQKFRERCRIHQVSRTCSSSRPPTIVVEPPPETPRARGETLSVLTPASGQRESFARGSFSARMSMVMQTFSPRPGPESSTARQS
;
A
#
# COMPACT_ATOMS: atom_id res chain seq x y z
N ALA A 1 19.85 34.39 -12.46
CA ALA A 1 19.18 35.51 -11.76
C ALA A 1 18.46 34.93 -10.55
N GLY A 2 18.91 35.25 -9.34
CA GLY A 2 18.21 34.86 -8.11
C GLY A 2 19.11 34.41 -6.97
N ASP A 3 20.03 35.28 -6.55
CA ASP A 3 20.75 35.20 -5.28
C ASP A 3 19.80 35.24 -4.08
N LYS A 4 20.07 34.42 -3.05
CA LYS A 4 19.78 34.76 -1.64
C LYS A 4 20.83 34.18 -0.71
N LEU A 5 21.69 35.08 -0.22
CA LEU A 5 22.50 34.96 1.00
C LEU A 5 21.63 35.07 2.27
N ALA A 6 21.99 34.28 3.30
CA ALA A 6 22.06 34.62 4.74
C ALA A 6 22.53 33.33 5.47
N ALA A 7 23.72 33.18 6.06
CA ALA A 7 24.51 33.93 7.03
C ALA A 7 24.01 33.83 8.50
N VAL A 8 24.97 33.54 9.40
CA VAL A 8 24.99 33.68 10.89
C VAL A 8 24.38 32.50 11.68
N ALA A 9 24.96 31.87 12.71
CA ALA A 9 26.06 32.13 13.67
C ALA A 9 26.82 30.80 13.95
N GLY A 10 28.10 30.72 14.34
CA GLY A 10 28.83 31.57 15.29
C GLY A 10 28.68 31.05 16.73
N GLY A 11 29.10 29.81 17.00
CA GLY A 11 29.07 29.19 18.34
C GLY A 11 30.48 28.93 18.87
N ALA A 12 30.77 29.53 20.02
CA ALA A 12 32.08 29.67 20.63
C ALA A 12 32.74 28.35 21.04
N ALA A 13 34.05 28.26 20.78
CA ALA A 13 34.96 27.27 21.34
C ALA A 13 35.27 27.62 22.80
N THR A 14 34.88 26.76 23.73
CA THR A 14 35.46 26.71 25.08
C THR A 14 36.54 25.64 25.11
N ALA A 15 37.75 26.09 25.38
CA ALA A 15 38.91 25.27 25.65
C ALA A 15 38.88 24.72 27.09
N GLU A 16 39.72 23.69 27.29
CA GLU A 16 40.27 23.20 28.56
C GLU A 16 39.43 22.24 29.42
N ALA A 17 39.72 20.95 29.26
CA ALA A 17 40.09 20.09 30.39
C ALA A 17 41.13 19.07 29.89
N LYS A 18 42.39 19.34 30.22
CA LYS A 18 43.56 18.47 29.98
C LYS A 18 43.91 17.83 31.32
N GLU A 19 43.26 16.74 31.68
CA GLU A 19 43.68 15.87 32.78
C GLU A 19 43.44 14.41 32.40
N GLY A 20 44.50 13.60 32.52
CA GLY A 20 44.42 12.15 32.51
C GLY A 20 44.33 11.49 31.13
N LEU A 21 45.38 11.63 30.32
CA LEU A 21 45.76 10.54 29.40
C LEU A 21 46.20 9.37 30.28
N LEU A 22 45.24 8.67 30.90
CA LEU A 22 45.46 7.30 31.30
C LEU A 22 45.78 6.60 29.98
N GLU A 23 47.01 6.11 29.82
CA GLU A 23 47.26 5.00 28.91
C GLU A 23 46.28 3.90 29.32
N VAL A 24 45.11 3.91 28.69
CA VAL A 24 44.27 2.74 28.60
C VAL A 24 45.12 1.82 27.75
N THR A 25 45.93 0.99 28.43
CA THR A 25 46.55 -0.18 27.81
C THR A 25 45.46 -0.80 26.95
N PRO A 26 45.64 -0.91 25.63
CA PRO A 26 44.61 -1.44 24.74
C PRO A 26 44.24 -2.82 25.25
N THR A 27 43.13 -2.92 25.98
CA THR A 27 42.67 -4.18 26.55
C THR A 27 42.09 -4.98 25.40
N GLY A 28 42.97 -5.71 24.72
CA GLY A 28 42.67 -7.01 24.09
C GLY A 28 42.00 -7.04 22.72
N ILE A 29 41.36 -5.97 22.24
CA ILE A 29 40.59 -6.02 20.97
C ILE A 29 41.47 -5.97 19.71
N ASP A 30 42.76 -5.67 19.85
CA ASP A 30 43.63 -5.36 18.71
C ASP A 30 44.23 -6.58 18.00
N ARG A 31 43.92 -7.81 18.44
CA ARG A 31 44.48 -9.03 17.84
C ARG A 31 43.45 -9.73 16.97
N CYS A 32 43.80 -9.94 15.70
CA CYS A 32 42.97 -10.70 14.77
C CYS A 32 42.72 -12.12 15.29
N GLY A 33 41.45 -12.54 15.27
CA GLY A 33 41.03 -13.88 15.65
C GLY A 33 40.94 -14.15 17.15
N VAL A 34 41.17 -13.16 18.01
CA VAL A 34 40.97 -13.29 19.47
C VAL A 34 39.60 -12.74 19.84
N SER A 35 38.77 -13.60 20.44
CA SER A 35 37.43 -13.21 20.92
C SER A 35 37.55 -12.51 22.27
N ASN A 36 36.93 -11.34 22.39
CA ASN A 36 36.86 -10.56 23.60
C ASN A 36 35.41 -10.39 24.04
N THR A 37 35.15 -10.53 25.33
CA THR A 37 33.83 -10.29 25.92
C THR A 37 33.65 -8.79 26.18
N VAL A 38 32.58 -8.22 25.66
CA VAL A 38 32.25 -6.80 25.81
C VAL A 38 31.44 -6.62 27.09
N SER A 39 31.95 -5.83 28.04
CA SER A 39 31.24 -5.38 29.25
C SER A 39 30.67 -3.97 29.05
N GLU A 40 29.78 -3.52 29.93
CA GLU A 40 29.22 -2.15 29.92
C GLU A 40 30.32 -1.06 29.96
N SER A 41 31.44 -1.35 30.62
CA SER A 41 32.61 -0.47 30.70
C SER A 41 33.50 -0.44 29.46
N SER A 42 33.29 -1.35 28.50
CA SER A 42 34.10 -1.41 27.29
C SER A 42 33.67 -0.35 26.28
N ARG A 43 34.63 0.38 25.72
CA ARG A 43 34.35 1.47 24.77
C ARG A 43 33.67 0.88 23.53
N THR A 44 32.46 1.35 23.24
CA THR A 44 31.53 0.80 22.23
C THR A 44 32.01 0.91 20.77
N ARG A 45 33.23 1.41 20.50
CA ARG A 45 33.72 1.74 19.15
C ARG A 45 35.24 1.61 18.99
N THR A 46 35.83 0.52 19.48
CA THR A 46 37.21 0.21 19.10
C THR A 46 37.21 -0.31 17.66
N HIS A 47 37.79 0.45 16.73
CA HIS A 47 37.99 -0.01 15.36
C HIS A 47 38.99 -1.17 15.35
N CYS A 48 38.68 -2.21 14.60
CA CYS A 48 39.63 -3.29 14.37
C CYS A 48 40.88 -2.79 13.61
N PRO A 49 42.04 -3.42 13.80
CA PRO A 49 43.26 -3.05 13.07
C PRO A 49 43.09 -3.28 11.56
N ALA A 50 43.91 -2.59 10.77
CA ALA A 50 43.85 -2.66 9.30
C ALA A 50 44.08 -4.08 8.73
N GLU A 51 44.75 -4.96 9.47
CA GLU A 51 44.98 -6.36 9.08
C GLU A 51 43.70 -7.21 9.11
N CYS A 52 42.74 -6.87 9.96
CA CYS A 52 41.45 -7.56 10.08
C CYS A 52 40.34 -6.56 10.36
N PRO A 53 39.94 -5.76 9.37
CA PRO A 53 39.12 -4.57 9.59
C PRO A 53 37.64 -4.88 9.90
N PHE A 54 37.25 -6.15 9.96
CA PHE A 54 35.85 -6.54 10.16
C PHE A 54 35.61 -7.07 11.57
N TYR A 55 34.62 -6.49 12.23
CA TYR A 55 34.14 -6.92 13.54
C TYR A 55 33.10 -8.04 13.38
N ALA A 56 33.32 -9.20 14.00
CA ALA A 56 32.41 -10.34 13.95
C ALA A 56 32.01 -10.82 15.35
N GLU A 57 30.73 -11.14 15.52
CA GLU A 57 30.24 -11.86 16.70
C GLU A 57 30.73 -13.31 16.67
N ASP A 58 31.28 -13.82 17.78
CA ASP A 58 31.76 -15.20 17.86
C ASP A 58 30.65 -16.14 18.34
N ALA A 59 29.92 -16.70 17.38
CA ALA A 59 28.82 -17.64 17.64
C ALA A 59 29.28 -18.98 18.24
N ARG A 60 30.60 -19.22 18.33
CA ARG A 60 31.17 -20.44 18.93
C ARG A 60 31.40 -20.31 20.42
N SER A 61 31.47 -19.09 20.94
CA SER A 61 31.67 -18.88 22.37
C SER A 61 30.38 -19.18 23.15
N THR A 62 30.53 -19.63 24.39
CA THR A 62 29.41 -19.84 25.31
C THR A 62 28.93 -18.55 25.98
N HIS A 63 29.71 -17.48 25.88
CA HIS A 63 29.41 -16.19 26.49
C HIS A 63 28.66 -15.30 25.49
N PHE A 64 27.63 -14.62 25.96
CA PHE A 64 26.95 -13.59 25.18
C PHE A 64 27.88 -12.40 24.93
N CYS A 65 27.71 -11.72 23.80
CA CYS A 65 28.42 -10.47 23.48
C CYS A 65 29.95 -10.65 23.37
N THR A 66 30.41 -11.75 22.80
CA THR A 66 31.81 -11.94 22.41
C THR A 66 32.02 -11.56 20.96
N PHE A 67 33.09 -10.82 20.72
CA PHE A 67 33.41 -10.33 19.39
C PHE A 67 34.89 -10.49 19.10
N SER A 68 35.20 -10.69 17.84
CA SER A 68 36.57 -10.82 17.35
C SER A 68 36.75 -10.01 16.07
N CYS A 69 37.95 -9.45 15.90
CA CYS A 69 38.34 -8.82 14.64
C CYS A 69 38.80 -9.90 13.66
N VAL A 70 38.26 -9.90 12.45
CA VAL A 70 38.53 -10.90 11.41
C VAL A 70 38.75 -10.28 10.04
N ASN A 71 39.36 -11.06 9.17
CA ASN A 71 39.41 -10.74 7.75
C ASN A 71 38.08 -11.03 7.06
N ALA A 72 37.91 -10.53 5.83
CA ALA A 72 36.68 -10.69 5.05
C ALA A 72 36.23 -12.16 4.91
N SER A 73 37.18 -13.09 4.75
CA SER A 73 36.92 -14.54 4.70
C SER A 73 36.59 -15.15 6.06
N GLY A 74 37.00 -14.51 7.16
CA GLY A 74 36.83 -14.97 8.53
C GLY A 74 35.43 -14.75 9.10
N CYS A 75 34.60 -13.88 8.48
CA CYS A 75 33.20 -13.68 8.88
C CYS A 75 32.44 -15.01 8.96
N ARG A 76 32.61 -15.87 7.94
CA ARG A 76 31.95 -17.18 7.85
C ARG A 76 32.38 -18.15 8.95
N SER A 77 33.66 -18.14 9.32
CA SER A 77 34.17 -19.06 10.35
C SER A 77 33.74 -18.67 11.76
N MET A 78 33.50 -17.38 12.01
CA MET A 78 33.06 -16.89 13.32
C MET A 78 31.56 -17.08 13.53
N ASN A 79 30.75 -16.74 12.52
CA ASN A 79 29.31 -16.86 12.64
C ASN A 79 28.67 -17.18 11.27
N PRO A 80 28.01 -18.35 11.12
CA PRO A 80 27.39 -18.74 9.86
C PRO A 80 26.17 -17.90 9.46
N MET A 81 25.64 -17.06 10.36
CA MET A 81 24.53 -16.15 10.07
C MET A 81 24.99 -14.78 9.56
N THR A 82 26.26 -14.39 9.76
CA THR A 82 26.80 -13.08 9.38
C THR A 82 27.95 -13.19 8.37
N LEU A 83 27.63 -13.74 7.20
CA LEU A 83 28.61 -14.13 6.18
C LEU A 83 29.20 -12.96 5.36
N VAL A 84 28.54 -11.80 5.34
CA VAL A 84 28.83 -10.71 4.38
C VAL A 84 29.71 -9.66 5.06
N PRO A 85 30.97 -9.45 4.62
CA PRO A 85 31.82 -8.39 5.13
C PRO A 85 31.36 -7.02 4.60
N ASP A 86 30.95 -6.12 5.49
CA ASP A 86 30.56 -4.75 5.17
C ASP A 86 31.76 -3.81 5.30
N LYS A 87 32.28 -3.32 4.17
CA LYS A 87 33.46 -2.46 4.12
C LYS A 87 33.18 -1.05 4.65
N ASP A 88 31.94 -0.59 4.59
CA ASP A 88 31.58 0.77 4.98
C ASP A 88 31.46 0.88 6.51
N MET A 89 30.92 -0.16 7.13
CA MET A 89 30.76 -0.23 8.60
C MET A 89 31.91 -0.95 9.31
N GLY A 90 32.74 -1.71 8.60
CA GLY A 90 33.80 -2.53 9.21
C GLY A 90 33.25 -3.66 10.06
N ILE A 91 32.12 -4.27 9.67
CA ILE A 91 31.45 -5.33 10.42
C ILE A 91 31.07 -6.51 9.53
N CYS A 92 31.02 -7.72 10.08
CA CYS A 92 30.41 -8.87 9.43
C CYS A 92 28.89 -8.84 9.69
N ARG A 93 28.10 -8.79 8.61
CA ARG A 93 26.63 -8.74 8.70
C ARG A 93 25.98 -9.91 7.98
N GLY A 94 24.72 -10.16 8.32
CA GLY A 94 23.87 -11.06 7.54
C GLY A 94 23.60 -10.50 6.14
N CYS A 95 23.18 -11.36 5.22
CA CYS A 95 22.79 -10.88 3.89
C CYS A 95 21.55 -9.99 3.99
N ARG A 96 21.57 -8.85 3.29
CA ARG A 96 20.47 -7.88 3.30
C ARG A 96 19.45 -8.18 2.20
N VAL A 97 19.07 -9.46 2.05
CA VAL A 97 18.08 -9.91 1.06
C VAL A 97 16.77 -10.22 1.77
N ALA A 98 15.74 -9.42 1.49
CA ALA A 98 14.42 -9.61 2.09
C ALA A 98 13.85 -10.99 1.74
N GLY A 99 13.38 -11.73 2.75
CA GLY A 99 12.82 -13.07 2.55
C GLY A 99 13.86 -14.16 2.28
N CYS A 100 15.16 -13.88 2.43
CA CYS A 100 16.17 -14.92 2.32
C CYS A 100 16.15 -15.85 3.55
N LYS A 101 16.28 -17.14 3.30
CA LYS A 101 16.43 -18.19 4.33
C LYS A 101 17.88 -18.64 4.45
N ARG A 102 18.59 -18.79 3.32
CA ARG A 102 20.03 -19.09 3.28
C ARG A 102 20.74 -18.17 2.30
N CYS A 103 21.69 -17.40 2.83
CA CYS A 103 22.54 -16.50 2.06
C CYS A 103 23.64 -17.27 1.32
N SER A 104 24.21 -16.66 0.27
CA SER A 104 25.39 -17.20 -0.39
C SER A 104 26.62 -17.11 0.51
N LEU A 105 27.51 -18.08 0.37
CA LEU A 105 28.75 -18.19 1.14
C LEU A 105 29.91 -17.41 0.49
N ASP A 106 29.67 -16.78 -0.66
CA ASP A 106 30.66 -16.03 -1.42
C ASP A 106 30.97 -14.64 -0.83
N GLY A 107 30.40 -14.30 0.32
CA GLY A 107 30.48 -12.96 0.90
C GLY A 107 29.73 -11.89 0.11
N THR A 108 28.84 -12.29 -0.81
CA THR A 108 27.97 -11.38 -1.58
C THR A 108 26.55 -11.36 -1.01
N ASP A 109 25.81 -10.25 -1.21
CA ASP A 109 24.38 -10.15 -0.86
C ASP A 109 23.49 -10.91 -1.86
N LYS A 110 23.77 -12.20 -2.04
CA LYS A 110 22.95 -13.11 -2.83
C LYS A 110 22.30 -14.15 -1.93
N CYS A 111 21.10 -14.56 -2.27
CA CYS A 111 20.37 -15.61 -1.61
C CYS A 111 20.43 -16.91 -2.42
N ILE A 112 20.58 -18.05 -1.74
CA ILE A 112 20.53 -19.39 -2.34
C ILE A 112 19.17 -20.04 -2.10
N GLU A 113 18.57 -19.79 -0.93
CA GLU A 113 17.27 -20.38 -0.57
C GLU A 113 16.35 -19.29 -0.01
N CYS A 114 15.20 -19.10 -0.63
CA CYS A 114 14.19 -18.15 -0.19
C CYS A 114 13.21 -18.76 0.80
N ARG A 115 12.59 -17.94 1.66
CA ARG A 115 11.51 -18.38 2.57
C ARG A 115 10.24 -18.74 1.79
N GLN A 116 9.37 -19.53 2.40
CA GLN A 116 8.08 -19.89 1.81
C GLN A 116 7.29 -18.63 1.43
N GLY A 117 6.67 -18.63 0.25
CA GLY A 117 5.94 -17.47 -0.29
C GLY A 117 6.78 -16.51 -1.15
N THR A 118 8.07 -16.79 -1.31
CA THR A 118 8.97 -16.05 -2.21
C THR A 118 9.62 -16.99 -3.23
N ASP A 119 9.95 -16.48 -4.41
CA ASP A 119 10.67 -17.19 -5.47
C ASP A 119 12.07 -16.59 -5.67
N LEU A 120 13.05 -17.45 -5.90
CA LEU A 120 14.44 -17.04 -6.17
C LEU A 120 14.60 -16.60 -7.63
N ARG A 121 15.08 -15.37 -7.84
CA ARG A 121 15.42 -14.80 -9.14
C ARG A 121 16.72 -14.01 -9.02
N ASP A 122 17.75 -14.42 -9.76
CA ASP A 122 19.06 -13.74 -9.83
C ASP A 122 19.72 -13.48 -8.45
N GLY A 123 19.57 -14.42 -7.52
CA GLY A 123 20.08 -14.28 -6.15
C GLY A 123 19.23 -13.39 -5.24
N MET A 124 18.04 -12.96 -5.68
CA MET A 124 17.09 -12.20 -4.87
C MET A 124 15.80 -12.98 -4.66
N CYS A 125 15.17 -12.79 -3.51
CA CYS A 125 13.88 -13.41 -3.19
C CYS A 125 12.75 -12.43 -3.49
N MET A 126 11.89 -12.78 -4.45
CA MET A 126 10.75 -11.97 -4.85
C MET A 126 9.46 -12.57 -4.30
N ALA A 127 8.56 -11.75 -3.74
CA ALA A 127 7.28 -12.22 -3.22
C ALA A 127 6.37 -12.78 -4.33
N LYS A 128 5.82 -13.98 -4.12
CA LYS A 128 4.84 -14.60 -5.05
C LYS A 128 3.58 -13.77 -5.21
N SER A 129 3.19 -13.06 -4.15
CA SER A 129 2.03 -12.16 -4.15
C SER A 129 2.17 -10.99 -5.14
N ARG A 130 3.38 -10.69 -5.65
CA ARG A 130 3.57 -9.67 -6.69
C ARG A 130 2.72 -9.94 -7.92
N VAL A 131 2.61 -11.20 -8.35
CA VAL A 131 1.80 -11.57 -9.53
C VAL A 131 0.32 -11.32 -9.26
N ILE A 132 -0.15 -11.69 -8.07
CA ILE A 132 -1.55 -11.49 -7.64
C ILE A 132 -1.88 -10.00 -7.60
N TRP A 133 -1.07 -9.19 -6.92
CA TRP A 133 -1.27 -7.74 -6.85
C TRP A 133 -1.20 -7.07 -8.23
N THR A 134 -0.28 -7.50 -9.09
CA THR A 134 -0.20 -7.01 -10.47
C THR A 134 -1.49 -7.30 -11.23
N ALA A 135 -2.03 -8.52 -11.12
CA ALA A 135 -3.30 -8.88 -11.74
C ALA A 135 -4.48 -8.06 -11.20
N VAL A 136 -4.51 -7.79 -9.88
CA VAL A 136 -5.53 -6.92 -9.24
C VAL A 136 -5.44 -5.50 -9.80
N TYR A 137 -4.25 -4.91 -9.90
CA TYR A 137 -4.08 -3.56 -10.43
C TYR A 137 -4.45 -3.46 -11.91
N ILE A 138 -4.10 -4.46 -12.73
CA ILE A 138 -4.50 -4.51 -14.15
C ILE A 138 -6.03 -4.58 -14.26
N THR A 139 -6.67 -5.46 -13.49
CA THR A 139 -8.12 -5.63 -13.50
C THR A 139 -8.84 -4.34 -13.08
N ALA A 140 -8.36 -3.69 -12.01
CA ALA A 140 -8.89 -2.40 -11.56
C ALA A 140 -8.71 -1.31 -12.63
N GLY A 141 -7.55 -1.26 -13.29
CA GLY A 141 -7.28 -0.31 -14.38
C GLY A 141 -8.23 -0.49 -15.56
N VAL A 142 -8.50 -1.74 -15.98
CA VAL A 142 -9.46 -2.04 -17.05
C VAL A 142 -10.88 -1.62 -16.68
N LEU A 143 -11.29 -1.85 -15.43
CA LEU A 143 -12.61 -1.44 -14.95
C LEU A 143 -12.77 0.08 -14.96
N VAL A 144 -11.77 0.81 -14.46
CA VAL A 144 -11.76 2.28 -14.49
C VAL A 144 -11.80 2.80 -15.94
N LEU A 145 -11.00 2.22 -16.84
CA LEU A 145 -11.01 2.58 -18.26
C LEU A 145 -12.38 2.34 -18.90
N THR A 146 -13.03 1.23 -18.56
CA THR A 146 -14.38 0.91 -19.06
C THR A 146 -15.41 1.95 -18.60
N ILE A 147 -15.34 2.38 -17.33
CA ILE A 147 -16.20 3.45 -16.79
C ILE A 147 -15.94 4.77 -17.51
N ILE A 148 -14.67 5.13 -17.75
CA ILE A 148 -14.31 6.36 -18.47
C ILE A 148 -14.86 6.30 -19.90
N CYS A 149 -14.64 5.21 -20.64
CA CYS A 149 -15.19 5.04 -21.99
C CYS A 149 -16.72 5.14 -22.01
N TRP A 150 -17.39 4.56 -21.01
CA TRP A 150 -18.83 4.68 -20.85
C TRP A 150 -19.29 6.12 -20.59
N LEU A 151 -18.61 6.86 -19.70
CA LEU A 151 -18.90 8.27 -19.43
C LEU A 151 -18.66 9.15 -20.65
N LEU A 152 -17.59 8.90 -21.41
CA LEU A 152 -17.31 9.60 -22.66
C LEU A 152 -18.39 9.30 -23.71
N ASN A 153 -18.81 8.05 -23.85
CA ASN A 153 -19.92 7.69 -24.73
C ASN A 153 -21.21 8.43 -24.33
N LEU A 154 -21.53 8.52 -23.04
CA LEU A 154 -22.67 9.31 -22.56
C LEU A 154 -22.53 10.81 -22.87
N LYS A 155 -21.31 11.37 -22.77
CA LYS A 155 -21.04 12.77 -23.08
C LYS A 155 -21.15 13.08 -24.57
N PHE A 156 -20.72 12.16 -25.44
CA PHE A 156 -20.77 12.33 -26.89
C PHE A 156 -22.08 11.84 -27.52
N ARG A 157 -23.01 11.28 -26.74
CA ARG A 157 -24.30 10.83 -27.26
C ARG A 157 -25.12 12.06 -27.72
N PRO A 158 -25.46 12.17 -29.03
CA PRO A 158 -26.24 13.29 -29.52
C PRO A 158 -27.66 13.25 -28.96
N VAL A 159 -28.26 14.43 -28.76
CA VAL A 159 -29.66 14.56 -28.31
C VAL A 159 -30.58 14.30 -29.49
N VAL A 160 -31.11 13.08 -29.59
CA VAL A 160 -32.02 12.67 -30.68
C VAL A 160 -33.45 13.19 -30.52
N ASN A 161 -33.85 13.63 -29.33
CA ASN A 161 -35.21 14.09 -29.02
C ASN A 161 -35.16 15.33 -28.11
N GLU A 162 -34.78 16.46 -28.68
CA GLU A 162 -34.72 17.73 -27.94
C GLU A 162 -36.09 18.11 -27.36
N PHE A 163 -37.18 17.86 -28.09
CA PHE A 163 -38.52 18.17 -27.64
C PHE A 163 -38.89 17.40 -26.36
N GLY A 164 -38.60 16.09 -26.33
CA GLY A 164 -38.84 15.25 -25.15
C GLY A 164 -38.02 15.70 -23.94
N VAL A 165 -36.75 16.08 -24.15
CA VAL A 165 -35.89 16.61 -23.06
C VAL A 165 -36.46 17.90 -22.50
N GLN A 166 -36.81 18.87 -23.36
CA GLN A 166 -37.40 20.14 -22.92
C GLN A 166 -38.75 19.94 -22.22
N HIS A 167 -39.62 19.06 -22.76
CA HIS A 167 -40.90 18.77 -22.15
C HIS A 167 -40.75 18.12 -20.76
N GLY A 168 -39.82 17.15 -20.64
CA GLY A 168 -39.50 16.50 -19.36
C GLY A 168 -38.92 17.46 -18.33
N GLN A 169 -38.06 18.40 -18.74
CA GLN A 169 -37.55 19.45 -17.86
C GLN A 169 -38.67 20.36 -17.36
N LYS A 170 -39.53 20.86 -18.26
CA LYS A 170 -40.69 21.69 -17.90
C LYS A 170 -41.66 20.95 -16.97
N PHE A 171 -41.91 19.67 -17.21
CA PHE A 171 -42.75 18.87 -16.31
C PHE A 171 -42.14 18.75 -14.92
N ARG A 172 -40.82 18.47 -14.84
CA ARG A 172 -40.11 18.40 -13.55
C ARG A 172 -40.12 19.72 -12.80
N GLU A 173 -40.02 20.85 -13.50
CA GLU A 173 -40.16 22.19 -12.93
C GLU A 173 -41.56 22.42 -12.36
N ARG A 174 -42.61 22.03 -13.10
CA ARG A 174 -44.00 22.12 -12.62
C ARG A 174 -44.28 21.20 -11.42
N CYS A 175 -43.64 20.03 -11.37
CA CYS A 175 -43.76 19.10 -10.25
C CYS A 175 -42.86 19.45 -9.07
N ARG A 176 -41.98 20.45 -9.19
CA ARG A 176 -41.17 20.90 -8.07
C ARG A 176 -42.12 21.57 -7.08
N ILE A 177 -42.44 20.86 -5.99
CA ILE A 177 -43.23 21.40 -4.90
C ILE A 177 -42.51 22.67 -4.45
N HIS A 178 -43.13 23.82 -4.72
CA HIS A 178 -42.66 25.08 -4.16
C HIS A 178 -42.71 24.90 -2.66
N GLN A 179 -41.56 24.71 -2.04
CA GLN A 179 -41.47 24.85 -0.59
C GLN A 179 -41.89 26.30 -0.35
N VAL A 180 -43.13 26.48 0.13
CA VAL A 180 -43.58 27.75 0.67
C VAL A 180 -42.54 28.05 1.73
N SER A 181 -41.65 28.99 1.44
CA SER A 181 -40.67 29.47 2.39
C SER A 181 -41.50 29.93 3.59
N ARG A 182 -41.52 29.10 4.63
CA ARG A 182 -42.11 29.45 5.92
C ARG A 182 -41.18 30.49 6.53
N THR A 183 -41.17 31.69 5.99
CA THR A 183 -40.98 32.88 6.81
C THR A 183 -42.23 32.95 7.67
N CYS A 184 -42.23 32.20 8.78
CA CYS A 184 -43.11 32.48 9.89
C CYS A 184 -42.71 33.85 10.42
N SER A 185 -43.24 34.90 9.79
CA SER A 185 -43.32 36.20 10.44
C SER A 185 -44.26 36.01 11.62
N SER A 186 -43.68 36.02 12.81
CA SER A 186 -44.38 36.02 14.09
C SER A 186 -45.17 37.33 14.22
N SER A 187 -46.35 37.38 13.59
CA SER A 187 -47.37 38.37 13.90
C SER A 187 -48.63 37.63 14.27
N ARG A 188 -49.08 37.84 15.51
CA ARG A 188 -50.28 37.23 16.11
C ARG A 188 -51.47 37.28 15.14
N PRO A 189 -52.29 36.21 15.08
CA PRO A 189 -53.52 36.26 14.30
C PRO A 189 -54.49 37.29 14.90
N PRO A 190 -55.10 38.18 14.10
CA PRO A 190 -56.23 38.95 14.56
C PRO A 190 -57.43 38.02 14.79
N THR A 191 -58.11 38.21 15.91
CA THR A 191 -59.35 37.51 16.29
C THR A 191 -60.40 37.69 15.21
N ILE A 192 -60.80 36.59 14.56
CA ILE A 192 -61.92 36.57 13.61
C ILE A 192 -63.20 36.35 14.42
N VAL A 193 -64.06 37.38 14.47
CA VAL A 193 -65.44 37.25 14.94
C VAL A 193 -66.21 36.52 13.85
N VAL A 194 -66.71 35.32 14.19
CA VAL A 194 -67.50 34.48 13.29
C VAL A 194 -68.97 34.89 13.41
N GLU A 195 -69.52 35.42 12.33
CA GLU A 195 -70.97 35.63 12.18
C GLU A 195 -71.57 34.40 11.49
N PRO A 196 -72.68 33.83 11.99
CA PRO A 196 -73.23 32.59 11.47
C PRO A 196 -73.92 32.78 10.11
N PRO A 197 -73.69 31.88 9.14
CA PRO A 197 -74.29 31.98 7.81
C PRO A 197 -75.76 31.54 7.80
N PRO A 198 -76.63 32.19 7.00
CA PRO A 198 -78.00 31.74 6.79
C PRO A 198 -78.06 30.49 5.91
N GLU A 199 -78.96 29.58 6.29
CA GLU A 199 -79.25 28.33 5.61
C GLU A 199 -79.73 28.57 4.17
N THR A 200 -79.16 27.82 3.22
CA THR A 200 -79.65 27.76 1.84
C THR A 200 -79.90 26.32 1.39
N PRO A 201 -80.83 26.11 0.45
CA PRO A 201 -81.52 24.84 0.27
C PRO A 201 -80.77 23.86 -0.62
N ARG A 202 -80.98 22.60 -0.24
CA ARG A 202 -80.62 21.35 -0.91
C ARG A 202 -81.00 21.36 -2.40
N ALA A 203 -80.01 21.39 -3.29
CA ALA A 203 -80.19 21.14 -4.72
C ALA A 203 -79.72 19.74 -5.12
N ARG A 204 -80.48 19.17 -6.05
CA ARG A 204 -80.49 17.80 -6.55
C ARG A 204 -79.34 17.54 -7.53
N GLY A 205 -78.71 16.39 -7.34
CA GLY A 205 -78.20 15.43 -8.34
C GLY A 205 -77.71 15.91 -9.70
N GLU A 206 -76.43 15.66 -9.96
CA GLU A 206 -75.92 15.29 -11.28
C GLU A 206 -74.84 14.21 -11.12
N THR A 207 -75.13 13.02 -11.68
CA THR A 207 -74.22 11.89 -11.81
C THR A 207 -73.15 12.19 -12.86
N LEU A 208 -71.90 12.33 -12.43
CA LEU A 208 -70.75 12.47 -13.33
C LEU A 208 -70.17 11.09 -13.65
N SER A 209 -70.31 10.66 -14.90
CA SER A 209 -69.82 9.40 -15.44
C SER A 209 -68.29 9.34 -15.43
N VAL A 210 -67.75 8.35 -14.72
CA VAL A 210 -66.32 8.02 -14.68
C VAL A 210 -65.94 7.37 -16.01
N LEU A 211 -65.20 8.10 -16.85
CA LEU A 211 -64.55 7.55 -18.05
C LEU A 211 -63.30 6.77 -17.63
N THR A 212 -63.38 5.45 -17.76
CA THR A 212 -62.27 4.51 -17.65
C THR A 212 -61.28 4.72 -18.80
N PRO A 213 -59.97 4.93 -18.53
CA PRO A 213 -58.97 4.92 -19.59
C PRO A 213 -58.76 3.49 -20.11
N ALA A 214 -58.78 3.39 -21.44
CA ALA A 214 -58.57 2.18 -22.21
C ALA A 214 -57.20 1.52 -21.90
N SER A 215 -57.25 0.20 -21.79
CA SER A 215 -56.11 -0.71 -21.70
C SER A 215 -55.18 -0.55 -22.91
N GLY A 216 -54.13 0.25 -22.73
CA GLY A 216 -53.01 0.37 -23.66
C GLY A 216 -52.00 -0.76 -23.46
N GLN A 217 -51.82 -1.54 -24.52
CA GLN A 217 -50.75 -2.50 -24.82
C GLN A 217 -49.62 -2.64 -23.79
N ARG A 218 -49.54 -3.82 -23.17
CA ARG A 218 -48.29 -4.37 -22.68
C ARG A 218 -47.37 -4.60 -23.88
N GLU A 219 -46.48 -3.65 -24.13
CA GLU A 219 -45.28 -3.94 -24.93
C GLU A 219 -44.44 -4.96 -24.15
N SER A 220 -44.39 -6.16 -24.70
CA SER A 220 -43.45 -7.20 -24.32
C SER A 220 -42.04 -6.65 -24.45
N PHE A 221 -41.51 -6.14 -23.33
CA PHE A 221 -40.08 -5.88 -23.18
C PHE A 221 -39.38 -7.23 -23.32
N ALA A 222 -38.96 -7.53 -24.56
CA ALA A 222 -38.02 -8.59 -24.83
C ALA A 222 -36.82 -8.33 -23.92
N ARG A 223 -36.71 -9.14 -22.87
CA ARG A 223 -35.45 -9.30 -22.14
C ARG A 223 -34.45 -9.73 -23.18
N GLY A 224 -33.72 -8.76 -23.72
CA GLY A 224 -32.47 -9.00 -24.41
C GLY A 224 -31.65 -9.82 -23.43
N SER A 225 -31.59 -11.11 -23.71
CA SER A 225 -30.67 -12.04 -23.08
C SER A 225 -29.29 -11.49 -23.43
N PHE A 226 -28.76 -10.64 -22.56
CA PHE A 226 -27.34 -10.40 -22.44
C PHE A 226 -26.76 -11.72 -21.94
N SER A 227 -26.71 -12.70 -22.85
CA SER A 227 -25.79 -13.81 -22.80
C SER A 227 -24.42 -13.17 -23.00
N ALA A 228 -23.92 -12.56 -21.93
CA ALA A 228 -22.50 -12.45 -21.72
C ALA A 228 -22.01 -13.89 -21.71
N ARG A 229 -21.63 -14.39 -22.89
CA ARG A 229 -20.63 -15.44 -23.05
C ARG A 229 -19.35 -14.91 -22.42
N MET A 230 -19.36 -14.83 -21.10
CA MET A 230 -18.15 -14.88 -20.30
C MET A 230 -17.74 -16.33 -20.38
N SER A 231 -17.10 -16.69 -21.51
CA SER A 231 -16.26 -17.87 -21.57
C SER A 231 -15.18 -17.63 -20.53
N MET A 232 -15.46 -18.04 -19.29
CA MET A 232 -14.43 -18.40 -18.34
C MET A 232 -13.67 -19.54 -18.99
N VAL A 233 -12.66 -19.18 -19.77
CA VAL A 233 -11.50 -20.02 -19.99
C VAL A 233 -10.81 -20.08 -18.62
N MET A 234 -11.36 -20.89 -17.72
CA MET A 234 -10.57 -21.48 -16.66
C MET A 234 -9.61 -22.44 -17.35
N GLN A 235 -8.52 -21.89 -17.88
CA GLN A 235 -7.30 -22.66 -18.06
C GLN A 235 -6.87 -23.07 -16.67
N THR A 236 -7.27 -24.27 -16.29
CA THR A 236 -6.62 -25.06 -15.27
C THR A 236 -5.16 -25.16 -15.68
N PHE A 237 -4.32 -24.31 -15.10
CA PHE A 237 -2.87 -24.48 -15.11
C PHE A 237 -2.59 -25.74 -14.31
N SER A 238 -2.63 -26.90 -14.98
CA SER A 238 -1.98 -28.10 -14.48
C SER A 238 -0.50 -27.76 -14.28
N PRO A 239 0.05 -27.88 -13.07
CA PRO A 239 1.47 -27.69 -12.87
C PRO A 239 2.20 -28.74 -13.71
N ARG A 240 3.06 -28.30 -14.64
CA ARG A 240 4.02 -29.21 -15.28
C ARG A 240 4.86 -29.84 -14.16
N PRO A 241 5.00 -31.17 -14.10
CA PRO A 241 6.01 -31.79 -13.26
C PRO A 241 7.37 -31.25 -13.72
N GLY A 242 8.09 -30.63 -12.78
CA GLY A 242 9.45 -30.16 -13.03
C GLY A 242 10.37 -31.33 -13.35
N PRO A 243 11.45 -31.11 -14.12
CA PRO A 243 12.41 -32.16 -14.42
C PRO A 243 13.05 -32.64 -13.12
N GLU A 244 12.90 -33.93 -12.85
CA GLU A 244 13.63 -34.65 -11.81
C GLU A 244 15.13 -34.41 -12.03
N SER A 245 15.76 -33.68 -11.10
CA SER A 245 17.19 -33.56 -11.02
C SER A 245 17.76 -34.88 -10.49
N SER A 246 17.95 -35.84 -11.39
CA SER A 246 18.80 -37.00 -11.21
C SER A 246 20.26 -36.54 -11.12
N THR A 247 20.67 -36.08 -9.95
CA THR A 247 22.10 -35.90 -9.67
C THR A 247 22.62 -37.22 -9.11
N ALA A 248 23.30 -37.92 -10.01
CA ALA A 248 24.00 -39.16 -9.77
C ALA A 248 24.98 -39.04 -8.60
N ARG A 249 24.84 -40.01 -7.69
CA ARG A 249 25.88 -40.56 -6.85
C ARG A 249 27.07 -41.00 -7.73
N GLN A 250 28.23 -40.36 -7.60
CA GLN A 250 29.51 -40.97 -7.97
C GLN A 250 30.59 -40.55 -6.97
N SER A 251 31.16 -41.61 -6.36
CA SER A 251 32.45 -41.77 -5.67
C SER A 251 32.86 -40.74 -4.64
#